data_AF-F8AJ60-F1
#
_entry.id   AF-F8AJ60-F1
#
_cell.length_a   1.000
_cell.length_b   1.000
_cell.length_c   1.000
_cell.angle_alpha   90.00
_cell.angle_beta   90.00
_cell.angle_gamma   90.00
#
_symmetry.space_group_name_H-M   'P 1'
#
loop_
_entity.id
_entity.type
_entity.pdbx_description
1 polymer ?
#
loop_
_entity_poly.entity_id
_entity_poly.type
_entity_poly.pdbx_seq_one_letter_code
_entity_poly.pdbx_strand_id
1 'polypeptide(L)' 'MGVITVSVDDGVEERFRKLVAKKYGRIRGALGVAVTEAMKLWIEKVEREEK' A
#
# COMPACT_ATOMS: atom_id res chain seq x y z
N MET A 1 13.91 8.51 2.79
CA MET A 1 12.48 8.15 2.81
C MET A 1 11.70 9.41 2.52
N GLY A 2 11.00 9.47 1.38
CA GLY A 2 10.02 10.53 1.14
C GLY A 2 8.80 10.29 2.02
N VAL A 3 8.28 11.33 2.66
CA VAL A 3 7.01 11.26 3.40
C VAL A 3 5.93 11.81 2.49
N ILE A 4 4.89 11.01 2.26
CA ILE A 4 3.73 11.42 1.48
C ILE A 4 2.54 11.40 2.44
N THR A 5 1.91 12.54 2.64
CA THR A 5 0.67 12.64 3.41
C THR A 5 -0.48 12.70 2.43
N VAL A 6 -1.29 11.63 2.40
CA VAL A 6 -2.49 11.53 1.56
C VAL A 6 -3.69 11.24 2.44
N SER A 7 -4.83 11.85 2.09
CA SER A 7 -6.11 11.46 2.67
C SER A 7 -6.72 10.38 1.80
N VAL A 8 -7.06 9.26 2.40
CA VAL A 8 -7.74 8.13 1.77
C VAL A 8 -9.03 7.85 2.53
N ASP A 9 -10.02 7.34 1.83
CA ASP A 9 -11.29 6.96 2.41
C ASP A 9 -11.10 5.96 3.56
N ASP A 10 -11.77 6.19 4.69
CA ASP A 10 -11.66 5.35 5.89
C ASP A 10 -11.98 3.88 5.60
N GLY A 11 -12.93 3.60 4.71
CA GLY A 11 -13.28 2.24 4.31
C GLY A 11 -12.15 1.55 3.54
N VAL A 12 -11.35 2.30 2.79
CA VAL A 12 -10.18 1.80 2.07
C VAL A 12 -9.02 1.58 3.04
N GLU A 13 -8.74 2.52 3.94
CA GLU A 13 -7.66 2.39 4.94
C GLU A 13 -7.90 1.17 5.84
N GLU A 14 -9.13 1.00 6.34
CA GLU A 14 -9.46 -0.09 7.24
C GLU A 14 -9.27 -1.46 6.56
N ARG A 15 -9.78 -1.61 5.34
CA ARG A 15 -9.62 -2.85 4.56
C ARG A 15 -8.16 -3.12 4.25
N PHE A 16 -7.42 -2.09 3.84
CA PHE A 16 -6.00 -2.19 3.56
C PHE A 16 -5.24 -2.66 4.80
N ARG A 17 -5.46 -2.01 5.95
CA ARG A 17 -4.82 -2.37 7.21
C ARG A 17 -5.13 -3.79 7.67
N LYS A 18 -6.38 -4.24 7.51
CA LYS A 18 -6.78 -5.64 7.80
C LYS A 18 -6.03 -6.63 6.91
N LEU A 19 -5.91 -6.35 5.60
CA LEU A 19 -5.16 -7.20 4.66
C LEU A 19 -3.66 -7.21 4.96
N VAL A 20 -3.07 -6.07 5.29
CA VAL A 20 -1.67 -5.97 5.70
C VAL A 20 -1.41 -6.78 6.95
N ALA A 21 -2.25 -6.64 7.98
CA ALA A 21 -2.14 -7.43 9.20
C ALA A 21 -2.27 -8.93 8.93
N LYS A 22 -3.10 -9.34 7.95
CA LYS A 22 -3.26 -10.75 7.54
C LYS A 22 -2.05 -11.28 6.76
N LYS A 23 -1.48 -10.47 5.86
CA LYS A 23 -0.35 -10.87 4.98
C LYS A 23 0.99 -10.84 5.71
N TYR A 24 1.23 -9.79 6.49
CA TYR A 24 2.51 -9.53 7.15
C TYR A 24 2.49 -9.80 8.66
N GLY A 25 1.34 -10.02 9.29
CA GLY A 25 1.25 -10.22 10.73
C GLY A 25 1.49 -8.93 11.53
N ARG A 26 1.88 -9.06 12.81
CA ARG A 26 2.19 -7.95 13.73
C ARG A 26 3.63 -7.44 13.60
N ILE A 27 4.11 -7.25 12.37
CA ILE A 27 5.47 -6.73 12.15
C ILE A 27 5.46 -5.20 12.23
N ARG A 28 6.37 -4.64 13.03
CA ARG A 28 6.58 -3.19 13.13
C ARG A 28 7.03 -2.67 11.76
N GLY A 29 6.23 -1.80 11.13
CA GLY A 29 6.51 -1.26 9.79
C GLY A 29 5.80 -1.97 8.63
N ALA A 30 4.99 -3.00 8.89
CA ALA A 30 4.24 -3.73 7.85
C ALA A 30 3.36 -2.82 6.96
N LEU A 31 2.77 -1.76 7.54
CA LEU A 31 1.96 -0.81 6.79
C LEU A 31 2.78 -0.05 5.74
N GLY A 32 3.97 0.44 6.11
CA GLY A 32 4.84 1.17 5.19
C GLY A 32 5.37 0.28 4.05
N VAL A 33 5.70 -0.98 4.37
CA VAL A 33 6.10 -1.98 3.36
C VAL A 33 4.96 -2.23 2.38
N ALA A 34 3.75 -2.46 2.90
CA ALA A 34 2.58 -2.71 2.06
C ALA A 34 2.21 -1.52 1.19
N VAL A 35 2.28 -0.29 1.70
CA VAL A 35 2.06 0.93 0.90
C VAL A 35 3.10 1.01 -0.22
N THR A 36 4.36 0.74 0.09
CA THR A 36 5.44 0.75 -0.91
C THR A 36 5.21 -0.32 -1.99
N GLU A 37 4.80 -1.53 -1.62
CA GLU A 37 4.44 -2.58 -2.58
C GLU A 37 3.24 -2.17 -3.45
N ALA A 38 2.19 -1.61 -2.85
CA ALA A 38 1.00 -1.18 -3.57
C ALA A 38 1.35 -0.10 -4.62
N MET A 39 2.21 0.84 -4.27
CA MET A 39 2.71 1.85 -5.19
C MET A 39 3.54 1.24 -6.33
N LYS A 40 4.42 0.27 -6.03
CA LYS A 40 5.19 -0.43 -7.07
C LYS A 40 4.30 -1.17 -8.05
N LEU A 41 3.35 -1.95 -7.54
CA LEU A 41 2.39 -2.69 -8.37
C LEU A 41 1.54 -1.75 -9.24
N TRP A 42 1.18 -0.59 -8.72
CA TRP A 42 0.47 0.43 -9.48
C TRP A 42 1.33 0.97 -10.63
N ILE A 43 2.60 1.34 -10.35
CA ILE A 43 3.54 1.81 -11.37
C ILE A 43 3.71 0.76 -12.47
N GLU A 44 4.02 -0.49 -12.11
CA GLU A 44 4.20 -1.58 -13.07
C GLU A 44 2.95 -1.81 -13.92
N LYS A 45 1.76 -1.70 -13.31
CA LYS A 45 0.49 -1.82 -14.03
C LYS A 45 0.34 -0.70 -15.07
N VAL A 46 0.55 0.55 -14.67
CA VAL A 46 0.40 1.72 -15.56
C VAL A 46 1.43 1.67 -16.69
N GLU A 47 2.71 1.39 -16.39
CA GLU A 47 3.75 1.26 -17.42
C GLU A 47 3.47 0.13 -18.42
N ARG A 48 2.77 -0.92 -17.99
CA ARG A 48 2.36 -2.01 -18.87
C ARG A 48 1.15 -1.65 -19.73
N GLU A 49 0.23 -0.81 -19.25
CA GLU A 49 -0.93 -0.33 -20.01
C GLU A 49 -0.56 0.75 -21.03
N GLU A 50 0.53 1.49 -20.81
CA GLU A 50 1.06 2.48 -21.77
C GLU A 50 1.92 1.89 -22.89
N LYS A 51 2.11 0.56 -22.93
CA LYS A 51 2.96 -0.16 -23.89
C LYS A 51 2.16 -0.95 -24.92
#